data_AF-A0A564ZH76-F1
#
_entry.id   AF-A0A564ZH76-F1
#
_cell.length_a   1.000
_cell.length_b   1.000
_cell.length_c   1.000
_cell.angle_alpha   90.00
_cell.angle_beta   90.00
_cell.angle_gamma   90.00
#
_symmetry.space_group_name_H-M   'P 1'
#
loop_
_entity.id
_entity.type
_entity.pdbx_description
1 polymer ?
#
loop_
_entity_poly.entity_id
_entity_poly.type
_entity_poly.pdbx_seq_one_letter_code
_entity_poly.pdbx_strand_id
1 'polypeptide(L)' 'MESLFIDEDFGLLDSSSLVMAVSVLEQLQATGRRVGVISHVDELKERIAVKVEVTPVDRGRSTVQVVTA' A
#
# COMPACT_ATOMS: atom_id res chain seq x y z
N MET A 1 11.32 -2.17 -17.18
CA MET A 1 10.18 -2.20 -16.25
C MET A 1 10.69 -1.73 -14.91
N GLU A 2 10.45 -0.46 -14.57
CA GLU A 2 10.85 0.08 -13.26
C GLU A 2 9.75 -0.19 -12.24
N SER A 3 10.14 -0.64 -11.05
CA SER A 3 9.25 -0.82 -9.91
C SER A 3 9.67 0.15 -8.82
N LEU A 4 8.69 0.83 -8.22
CA LEU A 4 8.84 1.74 -7.10
C LEU A 4 8.18 1.12 -5.88
N PHE A 5 8.90 1.06 -4.76
CA PHE A 5 8.38 0.61 -3.48
C PHE A 5 8.49 1.76 -2.47
N ILE A 6 7.44 1.98 -1.70
CA ILE A 6 7.34 3.05 -0.70
C ILE A 6 6.92 2.43 0.64
N ASP A 7 7.56 2.85 1.72
CA ASP A 7 7.40 2.24 3.05
C ASP A 7 6.99 3.26 4.14
N GLU A 8 6.11 2.80 5.02
CA GLU A 8 5.58 3.27 6.32
C GLU A 8 5.19 4.74 6.60
N ASP A 9 5.69 5.75 5.90
CA ASP A 9 5.49 7.16 6.32
C ASP A 9 4.08 7.73 6.06
N PHE A 10 3.16 6.95 5.47
CA PHE A 10 1.78 7.37 5.23
C PHE A 10 0.98 7.64 6.50
N GLY A 11 1.35 7.03 7.62
CA GLY A 11 0.68 7.24 8.92
C GLY A 11 0.97 8.61 9.56
N LEU A 12 1.98 9.34 9.05
CA LEU A 12 2.30 10.69 9.50
C LEU A 12 1.55 11.78 8.72
N LEU A 13 0.88 11.40 7.63
CA LEU A 13 0.14 12.32 6.79
C LEU A 13 -1.23 12.61 7.40
N ASP A 14 -1.65 13.88 7.32
CA ASP A 14 -3.06 14.20 7.51
C ASP A 14 -3.91 13.57 6.39
N SER A 15 -5.22 13.46 6.61
CA SER A 15 -6.13 12.81 5.65
C SER A 15 -6.11 13.43 4.25
N SER A 16 -5.87 14.74 4.11
CA SER A 16 -5.83 15.41 2.82
C SER A 16 -4.54 15.11 2.06
N SER A 17 -3.42 15.09 2.78
CA SER A 17 -2.11 14.69 2.29
C SER A 17 -2.09 13.22 1.86
N LEU A 18 -2.77 12.35 2.62
CA LEU A 18 -2.91 10.93 2.30
C LEU A 18 -3.65 10.70 0.98
N VAL A 19 -4.78 11.38 0.79
CA VAL A 19 -5.57 11.31 -0.47
C VAL A 19 -4.74 11.79 -1.66
N MET A 20 -3.98 12.88 -1.48
CA MET A 20 -3.08 13.37 -2.52
C MET A 20 -2.00 12.34 -2.85
N ALA A 21 -1.37 11.75 -1.84
CA ALA A 21 -0.33 10.76 -2.04
C ALA A 21 -0.84 9.53 -2.81
N VAL A 22 -2.01 8.99 -2.42
CA VAL A 22 -2.67 7.89 -3.14
C VAL A 22 -2.94 8.25 -4.60
N SER A 23 -3.44 9.46 -4.86
CA SER A 23 -3.72 9.94 -6.23
C SER A 23 -2.45 9.99 -7.09
N VAL A 24 -1.31 10.38 -6.51
CA VAL A 24 -0.01 10.38 -7.21
C VAL A 24 0.45 8.95 -7.53
N LEU A 25 0.24 8.00 -6.63
CA LEU A 25 0.59 6.59 -6.86
C LEU A 25 -0.22 5.99 -8.02
N GLU A 26 -1.51 6.30 -8.10
CA GLU A 26 -2.38 5.90 -9.22
C GLU A 26 -1.88 6.50 -10.55
N GLN A 27 -1.49 7.77 -10.56
CA GLN A 27 -0.91 8.41 -11.75
C GLN A 27 0.40 7.74 -12.18
N LEU A 28 1.28 7.40 -11.23
CA LEU A 28 2.53 6.70 -11.53
C LEU A 28 2.26 5.31 -12.11
N GLN A 29 1.27 4.59 -11.60
CA GLN A 29 0.83 3.33 -12.18
C GLN A 29 0.37 3.50 -13.64
N ALA A 30 -0.40 4.56 -13.93
CA ALA A 30 -0.89 4.86 -15.27
C ALA A 30 0.24 5.14 -16.29
N THR A 31 1.42 5.58 -15.84
CA THR A 31 2.61 5.72 -16.69
C THR A 31 3.31 4.40 -17.04
N GLY A 32 2.79 3.26 -16.55
CA GLY A 32 3.36 1.93 -16.77
C GLY A 32 4.45 1.53 -15.76
N ARG A 33 4.63 2.32 -14.70
CA ARG A 33 5.50 1.96 -13.57
C ARG A 33 4.75 1.04 -12.61
N ARG A 34 5.43 0.03 -12.08
CA ARG A 34 4.84 -0.79 -10.99
C ARG A 34 5.08 -0.06 -9.68
N VAL A 35 4.02 0.18 -8.91
CA VAL A 35 4.09 0.85 -7.62
C VAL A 35 3.62 -0.13 -6.54
N GLY A 36 4.45 -0.34 -5.53
CA GLY A 36 4.12 -1.09 -4.33
C GLY A 36 4.19 -0.19 -3.11
N VAL A 37 3.23 -0.33 -2.21
CA VAL A 37 3.18 0.43 -0.96
C VAL A 37 3.09 -0.52 0.21
N ILE A 38 3.89 -0.26 1.24
CA ILE A 38 3.85 -0.93 2.53
C ILE A 38 3.29 0.07 3.52
N SER A 39 2.16 -0.26 4.13
CA SER A 39 1.49 0.63 5.07
C SER A 39 0.57 -0.15 6.00
N HIS A 40 0.45 0.32 7.24
CA HIS A 40 -0.56 -0.16 8.19
C HIS A 40 -1.86 0.68 8.17
N VAL A 41 -1.88 1.79 7.43
CA VAL A 41 -2.99 2.77 7.38
C VAL A 41 -4.22 2.18 6.67
N ASP A 42 -5.38 2.26 7.32
CA ASP A 42 -6.62 1.62 6.84
C ASP A 42 -7.17 2.29 5.57
N GLU A 43 -7.06 3.61 5.47
CA GLU A 43 -7.53 4.38 4.30
C GLU A 43 -6.79 3.99 3.02
N LEU A 44 -5.52 3.58 3.10
CA LEU A 44 -4.79 3.03 1.95
C LEU A 44 -5.34 1.66 1.54
N LYS A 45 -5.74 0.84 2.51
CA LYS A 45 -6.34 -0.47 2.24
C LYS A 45 -7.64 -0.30 1.47
N GLU A 46 -8.47 0.69 1.77
CA GLU A 46 -9.73 0.87 1.04
C GLU A 46 -9.55 1.29 -0.43
N ARG A 47 -8.44 1.95 -0.76
CA ARG A 47 -8.18 2.51 -2.09
C ARG A 47 -7.48 1.55 -3.05
N ILE A 48 -6.65 0.65 -2.54
CA ILE A 48 -5.84 -0.27 -3.36
C ILE A 48 -6.56 -1.61 -3.51
N ALA A 49 -6.94 -1.98 -4.74
CA ALA A 49 -7.71 -3.19 -5.00
C ALA A 49 -6.95 -4.50 -4.71
N VAL A 50 -5.67 -4.58 -5.10
CA VAL A 50 -4.84 -5.80 -4.93
C VAL A 50 -3.87 -5.59 -3.78
N LYS A 51 -3.88 -6.48 -2.79
CA LYS A 51 -3.07 -6.36 -1.59
C LYS A 51 -2.39 -7.67 -1.26
N VAL A 52 -1.25 -7.54 -0.60
CA VAL A 52 -0.58 -8.64 0.09
C VAL A 52 -0.79 -8.40 1.58
N GLU A 53 -1.76 -9.10 2.16
CA GLU A 53 -2.04 -8.99 3.59
C GLU A 53 -1.07 -9.88 4.37
N VAL A 54 -0.43 -9.29 5.37
CA VAL A 54 0.45 -9.97 6.31
C VAL A 54 -0.25 -10.02 7.66
N THR A 55 -0.56 -11.23 8.13
CA THR A 55 -1.20 -11.44 9.43
C THR A 55 -0.19 -12.07 10.39
N PRO A 56 0.14 -11.41 11.51
CA PRO A 56 1.00 -12.01 12.53
C PRO A 56 0.29 -13.22 13.16
N VAL A 57 1.04 -14.31 13.37
CA VAL A 57 0.58 -15.50 14.08
C VAL A 57 1.51 -15.80 15.26
N ASP A 58 1.36 -16.96 15.89
CA ASP A 58 2.16 -17.32 17.06
C ASP A 58 3.65 -17.53 16.74
N ARG A 59 4.48 -17.42 17.79
CA ARG A 59 5.90 -17.75 17.77
C ARG A 59 6.73 -16.94 16.76
N GLY A 60 6.39 -15.66 16.55
CA GLY A 60 7.14 -14.76 15.68
C GLY A 60 7.01 -15.06 14.19
N ARG A 61 5.96 -15.80 13.79
CA ARG A 61 5.66 -16.09 12.40
C ARG A 61 4.55 -15.18 11.90
N SER A 62 4.43 -15.06 10.58
CA SER A 62 3.30 -14.41 9.92
C SER A 62 2.80 -15.27 8.78
N THR A 63 1.51 -15.18 8.48
CA THR A 63 0.91 -15.72 7.26
C THR A 63 0.72 -14.60 6.25
N VAL A 64 0.81 -14.93 4.97
CA VAL A 64 0.68 -13.98 3.88
C VAL A 64 -0.42 -14.47 2.93
N GLN A 65 -1.32 -13.57 2.55
CA GLN A 65 -2.38 -13.85 1.60
C GLN A 65 -2.49 -12.71 0.58
N VAL A 66 -2.66 -13.08 -0.69
CA VAL A 66 -3.05 -12.10 -1.71
C VAL A 66 -4.57 -11.96 -1.65
N VAL A 67 -5.03 -10.74 -1.41
CA VAL A 67 -6.45 -10.39 -1.44
C VAL A 67 -6.70 -9.40 -2.56
N THR A 68 -7.86 -9.54 -3.19
CA THR A 68 -8.33 -8.66 -4.24
C THR A 68 -9.74 -8.22 -3.88
N ALA A 69 -9.93 -6.92 -3.69
CA ALA A 69 -11.22 -6.28 -3.46
C ALA A 69 -11.92 -5.96 -4.78
#